data_AF-A0A0D0BGL5-F1
#
_entry.id   AF-A0A0D0BGL5-F1
#
_cell.length_a   1.000
_cell.length_b   1.000
_cell.length_c   1.000
_cell.angle_alpha   90.00
_cell.angle_beta   90.00
_cell.angle_gamma   90.00
#
_symmetry.space_group_name_H-M   'P 1'
#
loop_
_entity.id
_entity.type
_entity.pdbx_description
1 polymer ?
#
loop_
_entity_poly.entity_id
_entity_poly.type
_entity_poly.pdbx_seq_one_letter_code
_entity_poly.pdbx_strand_id
1 'polypeptide(L)'
;MGAVTLANGDTRLYYQDTNSGSIIETAISNAFNVGKLYGSSVWVPSAEVRHNSPIAVSLVTSSAGAYIQVHIFFFSPDNVLGEYYWDDVLGIQGGPECETCLTSKGFLGEPGSQMLYALATPSALRVGFVSAGTPNTVSEAINTGSGWSVASLTE
;
A
#
# COMPACT_ATOMS: atom_id res chain seq x y z
N MET A 1 -4.13 -7.84 -5.36
CA MET A 1 -2.83 -8.37 -4.90
C MET A 1 -1.73 -7.43 -5.38
N GLY A 2 -0.60 -7.36 -4.67
CA GLY A 2 0.58 -6.64 -5.12
C GLY A 2 1.84 -7.29 -4.58
N ALA A 3 2.99 -7.00 -5.19
CA ALA A 3 4.27 -7.60 -4.78
C ALA A 3 5.43 -6.63 -4.99
N VAL A 4 6.48 -6.80 -4.19
CA VAL A 4 7.75 -6.09 -4.34
C VAL A 4 8.92 -7.05 -4.15
N THR A 5 10.04 -6.72 -4.78
CA THR A 5 11.31 -7.42 -4.57
C THR A 5 12.23 -6.53 -3.75
N LEU A 6 12.79 -7.08 -2.67
CA LEU A 6 13.72 -6.39 -1.78
C LEU A 6 15.14 -6.40 -2.37
N ALA A 7 16.05 -5.60 -1.80
CA ALA A 7 17.42 -5.51 -2.27
C ALA A 7 18.22 -6.82 -2.15
N ASN A 8 17.87 -7.70 -1.21
CA ASN A 8 18.43 -9.06 -1.11
C ASN A 8 17.83 -10.04 -2.14
N GLY A 9 16.85 -9.57 -2.92
CA GLY A 9 16.12 -10.30 -3.94
C GLY A 9 14.99 -11.19 -3.41
N ASP A 10 14.72 -11.19 -2.10
CA ASP A 10 13.51 -11.78 -1.55
C ASP A 10 12.28 -11.04 -2.10
N THR A 11 11.16 -11.76 -2.24
CA THR A 11 9.88 -11.19 -2.66
C THR A 11 8.94 -11.09 -1.48
N ARG A 12 8.21 -9.97 -1.40
CA ARG A 12 7.04 -9.80 -0.55
C ARG A 12 5.80 -9.76 -1.41
N LEU A 13 4.87 -10.67 -1.14
CA LEU A 13 3.58 -10.74 -1.79
C LEU A 13 2.48 -10.36 -0.81
N TYR A 14 1.57 -9.49 -1.23
CA TYR A 14 0.44 -9.02 -0.44
C TYR A 14 -0.86 -9.36 -1.15
N TYR A 15 -1.75 -10.07 -0.47
CA TYR A 15 -3.06 -10.46 -0.99
C TYR A 15 -4.11 -10.44 0.10
N GLN A 16 -5.38 -10.29 -0.30
CA GLN A 16 -6.50 -10.42 0.61
C GLN A 16 -6.86 -11.89 0.75
N ASP A 17 -6.79 -12.42 1.96
CA ASP A 17 -7.18 -13.80 2.25
C ASP A 17 -8.69 -13.95 2.12
N THR A 18 -9.14 -14.98 1.41
CA THR A 18 -10.56 -15.18 1.11
C THR A 18 -11.37 -15.65 2.31
N ASN A 19 -10.72 -16.22 3.33
CA ASN A 19 -11.41 -16.76 4.51
C ASN A 19 -11.62 -15.70 5.59
N SER A 20 -10.58 -14.90 5.85
CA SER A 20 -10.58 -13.88 6.89
C SER A 20 -10.92 -12.49 6.37
N GLY A 21 -10.64 -12.19 5.09
CA GLY A 21 -10.74 -10.85 4.51
C GLY A 21 -9.56 -9.94 4.84
N SER A 22 -8.60 -10.39 5.65
CA SER A 22 -7.40 -9.62 6.01
C SER A 22 -6.42 -9.54 4.83
N ILE A 23 -5.56 -8.52 4.81
CA ILE A 23 -4.39 -8.51 3.90
C ILE A 23 -3.24 -9.25 4.57
N ILE A 24 -2.74 -10.26 3.89
CA ILE A 24 -1.66 -11.14 4.32
C ILE A 24 -0.40 -10.83 3.52
N GLU A 25 0.73 -10.76 4.22
CA GLU A 25 2.06 -10.82 3.61
C GLU A 25 2.52 -12.27 3.52
N THR A 26 3.19 -12.59 2.41
CA THR A 26 3.91 -13.84 2.19
C THR A 26 5.34 -13.49 1.78
N ALA A 27 6.30 -13.94 2.60
CA ALA A 27 7.73 -13.72 2.42
C ALA A 27 8.35 -14.92 1.70
N ILE A 28 8.87 -14.70 0.50
CA ILE A 28 9.43 -15.73 -0.37
C ILE A 28 10.91 -15.43 -0.57
N SER A 29 11.77 -16.40 -0.23
CA SER A 29 13.21 -16.25 -0.43
C SER A 29 13.62 -16.66 -1.83
N ASN A 30 14.58 -15.91 -2.39
CA ASN A 30 15.25 -16.23 -3.65
C ASN A 30 16.55 -17.04 -3.46
N ALA A 31 16.93 -17.37 -2.23
CA ALA A 31 18.22 -18.02 -1.92
C ALA A 31 18.33 -19.46 -2.45
N PHE A 32 17.26 -20.01 -3.01
CA PHE A 32 17.17 -21.37 -3.54
C PHE A 32 16.86 -21.32 -5.04
N ASN A 33 17.17 -22.41 -5.77
CA ASN A 33 16.83 -22.54 -7.20
C ASN A 33 15.31 -22.50 -7.49
N VAL A 34 14.49 -22.57 -6.46
CA VAL A 34 13.03 -22.40 -6.50
C VAL A 34 12.65 -21.51 -5.31
N GLY A 35 11.80 -20.49 -5.53
CA GLY A 35 11.35 -19.60 -4.46
C GLY A 35 10.74 -20.38 -3.29
N LYS A 36 11.18 -20.08 -2.05
CA LYS A 36 10.73 -20.79 -0.84
C LYS A 36 10.02 -19.84 0.12
N LEU A 37 8.78 -20.15 0.44
CA LEU A 37 8.04 -19.49 1.51
C LEU A 37 8.78 -19.68 2.85
N TYR A 38 9.02 -18.59 3.57
CA TYR A 38 9.66 -18.65 4.89
C TYR A 38 8.92 -17.84 5.98
N GLY A 39 7.92 -17.05 5.61
CA GLY A 39 7.13 -16.27 6.57
C GLY A 39 5.77 -15.88 6.00
N SER A 40 4.78 -15.79 6.88
CA SER A 40 3.48 -15.20 6.57
C SER A 40 2.93 -14.50 7.80
N SER A 41 2.29 -13.35 7.59
CA SER A 41 1.76 -12.52 8.67
C SER A 41 0.56 -11.71 8.18
N VAL A 42 -0.33 -11.35 9.11
CA VAL A 42 -1.40 -10.39 8.86
C VAL A 42 -0.79 -8.99 8.87
N TRP A 43 -1.00 -8.24 7.79
CA TRP A 43 -0.60 -6.84 7.68
C TRP A 43 -1.77 -5.90 7.96
N VAL A 44 -2.94 -6.18 7.38
CA VAL A 44 -4.15 -5.36 7.58
C VAL A 44 -5.25 -6.25 8.15
N PRO A 45 -5.77 -5.93 9.34
CA PRO A 45 -6.92 -6.63 9.91
C PRO A 45 -8.13 -6.52 9.00
N SER A 46 -8.94 -7.59 8.93
CA SER A 46 -10.13 -7.63 8.07
C SER A 46 -11.17 -6.54 8.37
N ALA A 47 -11.20 -6.02 9.61
CA ALA A 47 -12.08 -4.92 9.98
C ALA A 47 -11.73 -3.59 9.27
N GLU A 48 -10.50 -3.46 8.77
CA GLU A 48 -9.98 -2.21 8.22
C GLU A 48 -9.92 -2.19 6.70
N VAL A 49 -10.11 -3.33 6.03
CA VAL A 49 -10.06 -3.45 4.57
C VAL A 49 -11.40 -3.90 4.00
N ARG A 50 -11.86 -3.24 2.95
CA ARG A 50 -13.05 -3.62 2.20
C ARG A 50 -12.86 -5.01 1.60
N HIS A 51 -13.91 -5.82 1.62
CA HIS A 51 -13.90 -7.07 0.86
C HIS A 51 -13.66 -6.78 -0.64
N ASN A 52 -12.77 -7.56 -1.26
CA ASN A 52 -12.32 -7.38 -2.64
C ASN A 52 -11.77 -5.96 -2.91
N SER A 53 -10.99 -5.43 -1.96
CA SER A 53 -10.25 -4.19 -2.18
C SER A 53 -9.12 -4.44 -3.18
N PRO A 54 -8.89 -3.54 -4.15
CA PRO A 54 -7.60 -3.51 -4.84
C PRO A 54 -6.49 -3.28 -3.81
N ILE A 55 -5.30 -3.81 -4.10
CA ILE A 55 -4.11 -3.70 -3.24
C ILE A 55 -2.99 -3.18 -4.13
N ALA A 56 -2.46 -2.02 -3.80
CA ALA A 56 -1.25 -1.49 -4.42
C ALA A 56 -0.11 -1.51 -3.41
N VAL A 57 1.11 -1.74 -3.90
CA VAL A 57 2.30 -1.85 -3.06
C VAL A 57 3.39 -1.02 -3.68
N SER A 58 4.16 -0.32 -2.86
CA SER A 58 5.34 0.42 -3.31
C SER A 58 6.50 0.21 -2.35
N LEU A 59 7.71 0.33 -2.90
CA LEU A 59 8.95 0.17 -2.17
C LEU A 59 9.69 1.51 -2.17
N VAL A 60 9.84 2.11 -1.00
CA VAL A 60 10.67 3.31 -0.84
C VAL A 60 12.12 2.87 -0.66
N THR A 61 12.99 3.43 -1.50
CA THR A 61 14.43 3.19 -1.47
C THR A 61 15.18 4.50 -1.32
N SER A 62 16.35 4.45 -0.69
CA SER A 62 17.26 5.58 -0.63
C SER A 62 17.81 5.90 -2.02
N SER A 63 18.43 7.06 -2.18
CA SER A 63 19.16 7.41 -3.41
C SER A 63 20.30 6.43 -3.75
N ALA A 64 20.81 5.70 -2.75
CA ALA A 64 21.80 4.63 -2.91
C ALA A 64 21.16 3.25 -3.21
N GLY A 65 19.84 3.18 -3.36
CA GLY A 65 19.11 1.94 -3.63
C GLY A 65 18.88 1.06 -2.40
N ALA A 66 19.19 1.54 -1.20
CA ALA A 66 18.91 0.79 0.03
C ALA A 66 17.41 0.78 0.30
N TYR A 67 16.89 -0.36 0.72
CA TYR A 67 15.51 -0.48 1.19
C TYR A 67 15.28 0.41 2.42
N ILE A 68 14.19 1.18 2.42
CA ILE A 68 13.78 2.00 3.55
C ILE A 68 12.44 1.48 4.09
N GLN A 69 11.40 1.48 3.25
CA GLN A 69 10.04 1.16 3.67
C GLN A 69 9.30 0.43 2.55
N VAL A 70 8.33 -0.41 2.93
CA VAL A 70 7.30 -0.93 2.02
C VAL A 70 5.96 -0.41 2.47
N HIS A 71 5.19 0.12 1.53
CA HIS A 71 3.86 0.69 1.76
C HIS A 71 2.84 -0.14 1.01
N ILE A 72 1.73 -0.46 1.67
CA ILE A 72 0.55 -1.09 1.08
C ILE A 72 -0.62 -0.12 1.15
N PHE A 73 -1.39 -0.07 0.06
CA PHE A 73 -2.57 0.76 -0.06
C PHE A 73 -3.77 -0.08 -0.44
N PHE A 74 -4.91 0.27 0.12
CA PHE A 74 -6.18 -0.43 -0.03
C PHE A 74 -7.33 0.53 0.28
N PHE A 75 -8.57 0.07 0.12
CA PHE A 75 -9.75 0.80 0.58
C PHE A 75 -10.33 0.15 1.81
N SER A 76 -10.72 0.96 2.79
CA SER A 76 -11.48 0.54 3.95
C SER A 76 -12.93 0.19 3.59
N PRO A 77 -13.72 -0.44 4.48
CA PRO A 77 -15.14 -0.69 4.24
C PRO A 77 -15.94 0.55 3.83
N ASP A 78 -15.55 1.72 4.31
CA ASP A 78 -16.17 3.01 3.99
C ASP A 78 -15.60 3.67 2.71
N ASN A 79 -14.80 2.93 1.94
CA ASN A 79 -14.08 3.38 0.74
C ASN A 79 -13.07 4.51 0.99
N VAL A 80 -12.57 4.64 2.22
CA VAL A 80 -11.44 5.52 2.51
C VAL A 80 -10.16 4.84 2.05
N LEU A 81 -9.33 5.56 1.30
CA LEU A 81 -8.00 5.09 0.94
C LEU A 81 -7.15 4.95 2.22
N GLY A 82 -6.67 3.74 2.48
CA GLY A 82 -5.90 3.37 3.65
C GLY A 82 -4.46 3.04 3.30
N GLU A 83 -3.59 3.18 4.28
CA GLU A 83 -2.16 2.87 4.21
C GLU A 83 -1.73 2.06 5.43
N TYR A 84 -0.93 1.03 5.16
CA TYR A 84 -0.04 0.41 6.13
C TYR A 84 1.38 0.44 5.55
N TYR A 85 2.38 0.63 6.39
CA TYR A 85 3.78 0.55 5.97
C TYR A 85 4.63 -0.13 7.03
N TRP A 86 5.80 -0.60 6.64
CA TRP A 86 6.81 -1.07 7.58
C TRP A 86 8.02 -0.14 7.54
N ASP A 87 8.57 0.17 8.71
CA ASP A 87 9.91 0.76 8.87
C ASP A 87 10.74 -0.05 9.87
N ASP A 88 12.06 0.15 9.84
CA ASP A 88 13.04 -0.62 10.62
C ASP A 88 13.08 -0.26 12.10
N VAL A 89 12.51 0.87 12.50
CA VAL A 89 12.50 1.38 13.87
C VAL A 89 11.21 1.00 14.59
N LEU A 90 10.05 1.25 13.98
CA LEU A 90 8.73 1.09 14.60
C LEU A 90 8.03 -0.20 14.15
N GLY A 91 8.52 -0.87 13.11
CA GLY A 91 7.88 -2.04 12.53
C GLY A 91 6.67 -1.65 11.67
N ILE A 92 5.59 -2.44 11.73
CA ILE A 92 4.37 -2.18 10.96
C ILE A 92 3.61 -1.02 11.58
N GLN A 93 3.33 0.00 10.79
CA GLN A 93 2.54 1.19 11.10
C GLN A 93 1.31 1.22 10.21
N GLY A 94 0.17 1.69 10.73
CA GLY A 94 -1.06 1.77 9.94
C GLY A 94 -2.30 1.97 10.80
N GLY A 95 -3.44 1.87 10.14
CA GLY A 95 -4.76 1.93 10.75
C GLY A 95 -5.27 3.34 11.08
N PRO A 96 -6.45 3.45 11.70
CA PRO A 96 -7.17 4.72 11.89
C PRO A 96 -6.43 5.71 12.79
N GLU A 97 -5.59 5.22 13.70
CA GLU A 97 -4.85 6.04 14.67
C GLU A 97 -3.51 6.53 14.12
N CYS A 98 -3.08 6.07 12.94
CA CYS A 98 -1.83 6.51 12.33
C CYS A 98 -1.98 7.91 11.72
N GLU A 99 -1.69 8.95 12.52
CA GLU A 99 -1.83 10.35 12.10
C GLU A 99 -0.93 10.73 10.91
N THR A 100 0.22 10.08 10.77
CA THR A 100 1.17 10.30 9.67
C THR A 100 0.81 9.53 8.40
N CYS A 101 -0.03 8.50 8.50
CA CYS A 101 -0.46 7.70 7.37
C CYS A 101 -1.48 8.44 6.51
N LEU A 102 -1.58 8.04 5.24
CA LEU A 102 -2.58 8.51 4.30
C LEU A 102 -4.00 8.30 4.84
N THR A 103 -4.24 7.22 5.60
CA THR A 103 -5.53 6.89 6.21
C THR A 103 -6.16 8.08 6.95
N SER A 104 -5.35 8.87 7.67
CA SER A 104 -5.83 10.03 8.44
C SER A 104 -6.39 11.17 7.59
N LYS A 105 -6.11 11.17 6.27
CA LYS A 105 -6.60 12.20 5.34
C LYS A 105 -8.03 11.98 4.89
N GLY A 106 -8.58 10.77 5.06
CA GLY A 106 -9.97 10.50 4.71
C GLY A 106 -10.26 10.62 3.20
N PHE A 107 -9.27 10.37 2.33
CA PHE A 107 -9.49 10.44 0.89
C PHE A 107 -10.45 9.33 0.45
N LEU A 108 -11.63 9.73 -0.06
CA LEU A 108 -12.67 8.80 -0.48
C LEU A 108 -12.48 8.36 -1.93
N GLY A 109 -12.40 7.05 -2.14
CA GLY A 109 -12.44 6.43 -3.46
C GLY A 109 -13.87 6.20 -3.95
N GLU A 110 -14.02 6.16 -5.27
CA GLU A 110 -15.27 5.80 -5.93
C GLU A 110 -15.69 4.38 -5.55
N PRO A 111 -16.89 4.16 -4.97
CA PRO A 111 -17.37 2.84 -4.61
C PRO A 111 -17.33 1.86 -5.78
N GLY A 112 -16.83 0.65 -5.54
CA GLY A 112 -16.72 -0.40 -6.56
C GLY A 112 -15.54 -0.25 -7.53
N SER A 113 -14.84 0.90 -7.55
CA SER A 113 -13.62 1.03 -8.34
C SER A 113 -12.55 0.04 -7.88
N GLN A 114 -11.83 -0.51 -8.86
CA GLN A 114 -10.68 -1.40 -8.68
C GLN A 114 -9.37 -0.72 -9.13
N MET A 115 -9.44 0.54 -9.57
CA MET A 115 -8.27 1.28 -9.99
C MET A 115 -7.50 1.78 -8.75
N LEU A 116 -6.32 1.21 -8.54
CA LEU A 116 -5.38 1.62 -7.51
C LEU A 116 -3.96 1.30 -7.98
N TYR A 117 -3.06 2.29 -7.91
CA TYR A 117 -1.63 2.07 -8.08
C TYR A 117 -0.84 2.84 -7.03
N ALA A 118 0.40 2.43 -6.82
CA ALA A 118 1.33 3.13 -5.95
C ALA A 118 2.70 3.21 -6.62
N LEU A 119 3.33 4.38 -6.52
CA LEU A 119 4.66 4.66 -7.06
C LEU A 119 5.49 5.34 -5.97
N ALA A 120 6.71 4.86 -5.78
CA ALA A 120 7.65 5.45 -4.86
C ALA A 120 8.91 5.88 -5.61
N THR A 121 9.41 7.06 -5.23
CA THR A 121 10.72 7.59 -5.59
C THR A 121 11.41 8.00 -4.30
N PRO A 122 12.73 8.25 -4.30
CA PRO A 122 13.44 8.68 -3.08
C PRO A 122 12.88 9.97 -2.44
N SER A 123 12.12 10.78 -3.19
CA SER A 123 11.60 12.07 -2.72
C SER A 123 10.07 12.15 -2.68
N ALA A 124 9.35 11.11 -3.14
CA ALA A 124 7.91 11.17 -3.24
C ALA A 124 7.26 9.78 -3.25
N LEU A 125 6.12 9.69 -2.57
CA LEU A 125 5.21 8.56 -2.61
C LEU A 125 3.89 9.02 -3.22
N ARG A 126 3.40 8.26 -4.21
CA ARG A 126 2.23 8.60 -5.02
C ARG A 126 1.27 7.43 -5.04
N VAL A 127 -0.01 7.70 -4.88
CA VAL A 127 -1.08 6.70 -4.88
C VAL A 127 -2.19 7.19 -5.79
N GLY A 128 -2.37 6.52 -6.92
CA GLY A 128 -3.42 6.86 -7.86
C GLY A 128 -4.66 6.02 -7.66
N PHE A 129 -5.82 6.67 -7.71
CA PHE A 129 -7.13 6.04 -7.51
C PHE A 129 -8.21 6.85 -8.22
N VAL A 130 -9.43 6.31 -8.31
CA VAL A 130 -10.59 7.12 -8.75
C VAL A 130 -11.24 7.72 -7.51
N SER A 131 -11.24 9.05 -7.39
CA SER A 131 -11.86 9.74 -6.25
C SER A 131 -13.38 9.84 -6.40
N ALA A 132 -14.10 9.67 -5.29
CA ALA A 132 -15.56 9.89 -5.25
C ALA A 132 -15.96 11.34 -5.59
N GLY A 133 -15.06 12.31 -5.38
CA GLY A 133 -15.31 13.72 -5.72
C GLY A 133 -15.12 14.06 -7.19
N THR A 134 -14.37 13.23 -7.94
CA THR A 134 -14.17 13.39 -9.39
C THR A 134 -14.28 12.03 -10.11
N PRO A 135 -15.48 11.42 -10.10
CA PRO A 135 -15.69 10.11 -10.71
C PRO A 135 -15.29 10.12 -12.19
N ASN A 136 -14.81 8.99 -12.70
CA ASN A 136 -14.29 8.80 -14.08
C ASN A 136 -12.95 9.47 -14.39
N THR A 137 -12.28 10.06 -13.40
CA THR A 137 -10.90 10.55 -13.54
C THR A 137 -9.99 9.90 -12.51
N VAL A 138 -8.71 9.74 -12.84
CA VAL A 138 -7.71 9.32 -11.85
C VAL A 138 -7.33 10.55 -11.03
N SER A 139 -7.37 10.43 -9.71
CA SER A 139 -6.73 11.33 -8.77
C SER A 139 -5.46 10.70 -8.23
N GLU A 140 -4.48 11.52 -7.85
CA GLU A 140 -3.26 11.06 -7.21
C GLU A 140 -3.09 11.72 -5.84
N ALA A 141 -2.97 10.89 -4.80
CA ALA A 141 -2.52 11.31 -3.49
C ALA A 141 -0.98 11.29 -3.46
N ILE A 142 -0.36 12.39 -3.06
CA ILE A 142 1.09 12.59 -3.14
C ILE A 142 1.61 13.03 -1.76
N ASN A 143 2.69 12.39 -1.32
CA ASN A 143 3.50 12.81 -0.18
C ASN A 143 4.95 13.05 -0.62
N THR A 144 5.44 14.28 -0.42
CA THR A 144 6.82 14.71 -0.73
C THR A 144 7.62 15.04 0.53
N GLY A 145 7.18 14.59 1.71
CA GLY A 145 7.78 14.88 3.01
C GLY A 145 7.07 16.00 3.80
N SER A 146 6.21 16.79 3.16
CA SER A 146 5.35 17.80 3.83
C SER A 146 3.97 17.26 4.22
N GLY A 147 3.76 15.95 4.07
CA GLY A 147 2.47 15.29 4.26
C GLY A 147 1.71 15.07 2.95
N TRP A 148 0.54 14.45 3.09
CA TRP A 148 -0.30 14.02 1.98
C TRP A 148 -1.20 15.14 1.43
N SER A 149 -1.27 15.22 0.11
CA SER A 149 -2.19 16.07 -0.66
C SER A 149 -2.82 15.27 -1.79
N VAL A 150 -3.95 15.71 -2.35
CA VAL A 150 -4.62 15.03 -3.48
C VAL A 150 -4.97 16.01 -4.58
N ALA A 151 -4.77 15.59 -5.84
CA ALA A 151 -5.20 16.34 -7.02
C ALA A 151 -5.65 15.36 -8.12
N SER A 152 -6.54 15.82 -9.01
CA SER A 152 -6.88 15.08 -10.22
C SER A 152 -5.66 15.03 -11.15
N LEU A 153 -5.41 13.87 -11.74
CA LEU A 153 -4.41 13.70 -12.78
C LEU A 153 -4.96 14.32 -14.07
N THR A 154 -4.45 15.49 -14.45
CA THR A 154 -4.73 16.13 -15.73
C THR A 154 -3.56 15.89 -16.67
N GLU A 155 -3.84 15.44 -17.90
CA GLU A 155 -2.87 15.43 -19.00
C GLU A 155 -2.44 16.84 -19.41
#